data_AF-A0A935XHV2-F1
#
_entry.id   AF-A0A935XHV2-F1
#
_cell.length_a   1.000
_cell.length_b   1.000
_cell.length_c   1.000
_cell.angle_alpha   90.00
_cell.angle_beta   90.00
_cell.angle_gamma   90.00
#
_symmetry.space_group_name_H-M   'P 1'
#
loop_
_entity.id
_entity.type
_entity.pdbx_description
1 polymer ?
#
loop_
_entity_poly.entity_id
_entity_poly.type
_entity_poly.pdbx_seq_one_letter_code
_entity_poly.pdbx_strand_id
1 'polypeptide(L)'
;MTRSELEHAIRAACDIANDEAVYVFGSQAILGQFPDAPAALRMSAEADMTPVHRSDLVEALNAIGEDSPFHRLHGFYVHGVPITEAAVLTRGWDGRTVEVRNANTRQKTGRCLEGHDLAASKLAAFREKDRAFVRVLLAERMVTPRKLIARLRLLPVEAERRGRLVRWVDATARELKGE
;
A
#
# COMPACT_ATOMS: atom_id res chain seq x y z
N MET A 1 -4.77 -11.02 -4.23
CA MET A 1 -5.94 -10.14 -4.00
C MET A 1 -6.43 -9.47 -5.30
N THR A 2 -7.73 -9.26 -5.47
CA THR A 2 -8.37 -8.46 -6.55
C THR A 2 -8.94 -7.14 -6.00
N ARG A 3 -9.34 -6.20 -6.88
CA ARG A 3 -10.00 -4.97 -6.44
C ARG A 3 -11.27 -5.23 -5.62
N SER A 4 -12.11 -6.18 -6.02
CA SER A 4 -13.34 -6.51 -5.30
C SER A 4 -13.07 -7.11 -3.91
N GLU A 5 -12.01 -7.91 -3.80
CA GLU A 5 -11.53 -8.42 -2.51
C GLU A 5 -11.02 -7.29 -1.61
N LEU A 6 -10.28 -6.33 -2.15
CA LEU A 6 -9.88 -5.14 -1.39
C LEU A 6 -11.11 -4.33 -0.91
N GLU A 7 -12.12 -4.15 -1.75
CA GLU A 7 -13.38 -3.48 -1.38
C GLU A 7 -14.13 -4.22 -0.27
N HIS A 8 -14.09 -5.56 -0.28
CA HIS A 8 -14.59 -6.38 0.81
C HIS A 8 -13.78 -6.19 2.09
N ALA A 9 -12.44 -6.24 2.01
CA ALA A 9 -11.56 -5.99 3.14
C ALA A 9 -11.84 -4.62 3.78
N ILE A 10 -11.98 -3.56 2.97
CA ILE A 10 -12.29 -2.20 3.44
C ILE A 10 -13.60 -2.16 4.23
N ARG A 11 -14.71 -2.70 3.68
CA ARG A 11 -15.99 -2.66 4.41
C ARG A 11 -15.93 -3.49 5.70
N ALA A 12 -15.31 -4.66 5.67
CA ALA A 12 -15.22 -5.54 6.83
C ALA A 12 -14.37 -4.90 7.95
N ALA A 13 -13.24 -4.29 7.60
CA ALA A 13 -12.40 -3.57 8.55
C ALA A 13 -13.12 -2.36 9.16
N CYS A 14 -13.84 -1.59 8.34
CA CYS A 14 -14.64 -0.47 8.83
C CYS A 14 -15.78 -0.93 9.77
N ASP A 15 -16.47 -2.02 9.45
CA ASP A 15 -17.54 -2.59 10.28
C ASP A 15 -16.98 -3.06 11.65
N ILE A 16 -15.80 -3.70 11.68
CA ILE A 16 -15.13 -4.15 12.91
C ILE A 16 -14.68 -2.97 13.77
N ALA A 17 -14.05 -1.96 13.17
CA ALA A 17 -13.57 -0.78 13.88
C ALA A 17 -14.70 0.21 14.23
N ASN A 18 -15.92 -0.02 13.76
CA ASN A 18 -17.02 0.96 13.79
C ASN A 18 -16.53 2.35 13.31
N ASP A 19 -15.81 2.36 12.19
CA ASP A 19 -15.24 3.54 11.55
C ASP A 19 -15.85 3.69 10.14
N GLU A 20 -15.73 4.89 9.56
CA GLU A 20 -16.15 5.19 8.19
C GLU A 20 -14.99 5.08 7.19
N ALA A 21 -13.74 5.07 7.69
CA ALA A 21 -12.57 4.99 6.84
C ALA A 21 -11.41 4.21 7.45
N VAL A 22 -10.64 3.56 6.56
CA VAL A 22 -9.36 2.90 6.87
C VAL A 22 -8.28 3.43 5.94
N TYR A 23 -7.07 3.62 6.45
CA TYR A 23 -5.88 3.69 5.61
C TYR A 23 -5.56 2.30 5.11
N VAL A 24 -5.29 2.18 3.81
CA VAL A 24 -4.79 0.95 3.19
C VAL A 24 -3.36 1.20 2.73
N PHE A 25 -2.45 0.37 3.21
CA PHE A 25 -1.03 0.43 2.88
C PHE A 25 -0.52 -0.97 2.54
N GLY A 26 0.80 -1.12 2.46
CA GLY A 26 1.40 -2.34 1.95
C GLY A 26 1.07 -2.58 0.47
N SER A 27 1.34 -3.79 0.00
CA SER A 27 1.31 -4.11 -1.44
C SER A 27 -0.07 -3.87 -2.07
N GLN A 28 -1.16 -4.14 -1.34
CA GLN A 28 -2.51 -4.08 -1.90
C GLN A 28 -3.11 -2.67 -2.00
N ALA A 29 -2.47 -1.66 -1.41
CA ALA A 29 -2.84 -0.26 -1.65
C ALA A 29 -2.77 0.13 -3.14
N ILE A 30 -1.94 -0.57 -3.94
CA ILE A 30 -1.84 -0.33 -5.38
C ILE A 30 -3.18 -0.52 -6.11
N LEU A 31 -4.02 -1.44 -5.62
CA LEU A 31 -5.34 -1.69 -6.18
C LEU A 31 -6.26 -0.48 -6.05
N GLY A 32 -5.96 0.43 -5.11
CA GLY A 32 -6.63 1.72 -4.94
C GLY A 32 -6.59 2.56 -6.21
N GLN A 33 -5.38 2.74 -6.75
CA GLN A 33 -5.10 3.55 -7.93
C GLN A 33 -5.20 2.76 -9.24
N PHE A 34 -4.91 1.46 -9.21
CA PHE A 34 -4.90 0.58 -10.37
C PHE A 34 -5.72 -0.68 -10.09
N PRO A 35 -7.05 -0.64 -10.29
CA PRO A 35 -7.95 -1.77 -10.03
C PRO A 35 -7.53 -3.08 -10.73
N ASP A 36 -6.97 -2.95 -11.93
CA ASP A 36 -6.54 -4.05 -12.80
C ASP A 36 -5.03 -4.30 -12.73
N ALA A 37 -4.37 -3.95 -11.61
CA ALA A 37 -2.93 -4.14 -11.45
C ALA A 37 -2.50 -5.57 -11.84
N PRO A 38 -1.32 -5.76 -12.46
CA PRO A 38 -0.85 -7.07 -12.89
C PRO A 38 -0.72 -8.06 -11.73
N ALA A 39 -0.85 -9.36 -12.03
CA ALA A 39 -0.81 -10.43 -11.04
C ALA A 39 0.46 -10.38 -10.16
N ALA A 40 1.60 -9.97 -10.74
CA ALA A 40 2.86 -9.80 -10.03
C ALA A 40 2.79 -8.79 -8.86
N LEU A 41 1.86 -7.83 -8.88
CA LEU A 41 1.63 -6.86 -7.80
C LEU A 41 0.52 -7.30 -6.84
N ARG A 42 -0.20 -8.38 -7.16
CA ARG A 42 -1.38 -8.87 -6.45
C ARG A 42 -1.15 -10.19 -5.70
N MET A 43 0.10 -10.65 -5.63
CA MET A 43 0.44 -11.97 -5.08
C MET A 43 0.13 -12.13 -3.59
N SER A 44 0.06 -11.03 -2.82
CA SER A 44 -0.28 -11.13 -1.39
C SER A 44 -1.78 -11.37 -1.18
N ALA A 45 -2.10 -12.22 -0.21
CA ALA A 45 -3.44 -12.39 0.35
C ALA A 45 -3.75 -11.36 1.46
N GLU A 46 -2.72 -10.68 1.94
CA GLU A 46 -2.78 -9.69 3.03
C GLU A 46 -3.14 -8.29 2.50
N ALA A 47 -4.03 -7.59 3.20
CA ALA A 47 -4.19 -6.13 3.11
C ALA A 47 -3.89 -5.48 4.47
N ASP A 48 -2.85 -4.64 4.50
CA ASP A 48 -2.48 -3.88 5.70
C ASP A 48 -3.42 -2.68 5.88
N MET A 49 -4.03 -2.57 7.06
CA MET A 49 -5.00 -1.52 7.33
C MET A 49 -4.88 -0.91 8.74
N THR A 50 -5.21 0.38 8.84
CA THR A 50 -5.39 1.08 10.12
C THR A 50 -6.67 1.93 10.03
N PRO A 51 -7.57 1.91 11.03
CA PRO A 51 -8.71 2.84 11.06
C PRO A 51 -8.26 4.30 11.10
N VAL A 52 -8.98 5.19 10.41
CA VAL A 52 -8.59 6.61 10.28
C VAL A 52 -8.93 7.39 11.55
N HIS A 53 -10.11 7.15 12.13
CA HIS A 53 -10.61 7.90 13.28
C HIS A 53 -10.55 7.09 14.58
N ARG A 54 -10.49 5.75 14.47
CA ARG A 54 -10.45 4.80 15.59
C ARG A 54 -9.16 3.99 15.63
N SER A 55 -8.01 4.66 15.59
CA SER A 55 -6.69 4.00 15.59
C SER A 55 -6.46 3.13 16.83
N ASP A 56 -7.19 3.38 17.92
CA ASP A 56 -7.25 2.53 19.12
C ASP A 56 -7.77 1.10 18.85
N LEU A 57 -8.53 0.91 17.76
CA LEU A 57 -9.13 -0.36 17.36
C LEU A 57 -8.35 -1.10 16.27
N VAL A 58 -7.11 -0.71 16.00
CA VAL A 58 -6.28 -1.36 14.97
C VAL A 58 -6.12 -2.86 15.21
N GLU A 59 -5.89 -3.27 16.45
CA GLU A 59 -5.76 -4.69 16.82
C GLU A 59 -7.06 -5.48 16.64
N ALA A 60 -8.23 -4.83 16.74
CA ALA A 60 -9.52 -5.49 16.54
C ALA A 60 -9.67 -6.01 15.10
N LEU A 61 -9.01 -5.37 14.12
CA LEU A 61 -9.04 -5.83 12.72
C LEU A 61 -8.43 -7.22 12.54
N ASN A 62 -7.54 -7.65 13.44
CA ASN A 62 -6.94 -8.98 13.38
C ASN A 62 -7.95 -10.12 13.64
N ALA A 63 -9.20 -9.81 14.02
CA ALA A 63 -10.32 -10.76 14.01
C ALA A 63 -10.61 -11.34 12.61
N ILE A 64 -10.27 -10.62 11.54
CA ILE A 64 -10.31 -11.08 10.14
C ILE A 64 -8.90 -11.19 9.54
N GLY A 65 -7.91 -11.45 10.39
CA GLY A 65 -6.51 -11.64 10.04
C GLY A 65 -6.18 -13.05 9.53
N GLU A 66 -4.88 -13.35 9.48
CA GLU A 66 -4.36 -14.65 9.03
C GLU A 66 -5.01 -15.80 9.83
N ASP A 67 -5.25 -16.92 9.15
CA ASP A 67 -5.98 -18.09 9.66
C ASP A 67 -7.34 -17.86 10.34
N SER A 68 -7.95 -16.67 10.21
CA SER A 68 -9.33 -16.45 10.66
C SER A 68 -10.35 -17.22 9.81
N PRO A 69 -11.60 -17.42 10.28
CA PRO A 69 -12.69 -17.91 9.44
C PRO A 69 -12.90 -17.08 8.17
N PHE A 70 -12.69 -15.76 8.25
CA PHE A 70 -12.73 -14.86 7.11
C PHE A 70 -11.64 -15.21 6.09
N HIS A 71 -10.40 -15.39 6.53
CA HIS A 71 -9.29 -15.78 5.67
C HIS A 71 -9.54 -17.12 4.98
N ARG A 72 -9.96 -18.14 5.72
CA ARG A 72 -10.26 -19.47 5.14
C ARG A 72 -11.41 -19.43 4.13
N LEU A 73 -12.42 -18.59 4.37
CA LEU A 73 -13.59 -18.49 3.50
C LEU A 73 -13.29 -17.71 2.21
N HIS A 74 -12.48 -16.66 2.30
CA HIS A 74 -12.29 -15.72 1.20
C HIS A 74 -10.93 -15.80 0.50
N GLY A 75 -9.93 -16.47 1.11
CA GLY A 75 -8.58 -16.58 0.56
C GLY A 75 -7.73 -15.31 0.68
N PHE A 76 -8.21 -14.31 1.42
CA PHE A 76 -7.49 -13.08 1.75
C PHE A 76 -7.84 -12.60 3.15
N TYR A 77 -7.01 -11.75 3.75
CA TYR A 77 -7.19 -11.28 5.12
C TYR A 77 -6.74 -9.83 5.33
N VAL A 78 -7.17 -9.23 6.44
CA VAL A 78 -6.72 -7.90 6.87
C VAL A 78 -5.69 -8.03 7.98
N HIS A 79 -4.53 -7.42 7.81
CA HIS A 79 -3.56 -7.27 8.88
C HIS A 79 -3.74 -5.90 9.52
N GLY A 80 -4.30 -5.90 10.74
CA GLY A 80 -4.46 -4.70 11.54
C GLY A 80 -3.14 -4.35 12.21
N VAL A 81 -2.50 -3.28 11.76
CA VAL A 81 -1.24 -2.80 12.35
C VAL A 81 -1.16 -1.28 12.28
N PRO A 82 -0.58 -0.58 13.27
CA PRO A 82 -0.40 0.88 13.18
C PRO A 82 0.48 1.25 11.98
N ILE A 83 -0.07 2.08 11.07
CA ILE A 83 0.63 2.47 9.85
C ILE A 83 2.00 3.13 10.11
N THR A 84 2.14 3.87 11.22
CA THR A 84 3.40 4.52 11.61
C THR A 84 4.47 3.57 12.10
N GLU A 85 4.08 2.37 12.54
CA GLU A 85 5.01 1.32 12.99
C GLU A 85 5.38 0.38 11.83
N ALA A 86 4.41 0.08 10.97
CA ALA A 86 4.61 -0.84 9.84
C ALA A 86 5.31 -0.21 8.63
N ALA A 87 5.22 1.12 8.46
CA ALA A 87 5.68 1.78 7.24
C ALA A 87 6.41 3.11 7.52
N VAL A 88 7.54 3.31 6.83
CA VAL A 88 8.16 4.64 6.72
C VAL A 88 7.48 5.36 5.57
N LEU A 89 6.78 6.45 5.87
CA LEU A 89 6.00 7.20 4.90
C LEU A 89 6.61 8.58 4.62
N THR A 90 6.38 9.09 3.41
CA THR A 90 6.82 10.41 3.00
C THR A 90 6.01 11.50 3.70
N ARG A 91 6.57 12.70 3.88
CA ARG A 91 5.80 13.82 4.43
C ARG A 91 4.56 14.15 3.56
N GLY A 92 3.41 14.32 4.21
CA GLY A 92 2.12 14.66 3.59
C GLY A 92 1.49 13.53 2.76
N TRP A 93 1.84 12.27 3.00
CA TRP A 93 1.31 11.11 2.30
C TRP A 93 -0.22 10.99 2.41
N ASP A 94 -0.76 11.39 3.55
CA ASP A 94 -2.16 11.33 3.97
C ASP A 94 -3.07 12.17 3.06
N GLY A 95 -2.59 13.36 2.68
CA GLY A 95 -3.21 14.24 1.70
C GLY A 95 -3.08 13.78 0.24
N ARG A 96 -2.44 12.62 0.00
CA ARG A 96 -2.22 12.06 -1.33
C ARG A 96 -2.75 10.64 -1.47
N THR A 97 -3.65 10.22 -0.58
CA THR A 97 -4.30 8.92 -0.68
C THR A 97 -5.27 8.87 -1.85
N VAL A 98 -5.49 7.68 -2.40
CA VAL A 98 -6.51 7.40 -3.42
C VAL A 98 -7.70 6.75 -2.74
N GLU A 99 -8.86 7.37 -2.86
CA GLU A 99 -10.08 6.89 -2.21
C GLU A 99 -10.73 5.74 -2.98
N VAL A 100 -11.07 4.70 -2.24
CA VAL A 100 -11.88 3.57 -2.68
C VAL A 100 -13.19 3.62 -1.93
N ARG A 101 -14.23 4.11 -2.60
CA ARG A 101 -15.57 4.27 -2.03
C ARG A 101 -16.63 4.05 -3.10
N ASN A 102 -17.42 2.99 -2.95
CA ASN A 102 -18.50 2.65 -3.89
C ASN A 102 -19.53 1.72 -3.21
N ALA A 103 -20.45 1.17 -3.99
CA ALA A 103 -21.45 0.22 -3.49
C ALA A 103 -20.82 -1.05 -2.90
N ASN A 104 -19.70 -1.54 -3.44
CA ASN A 104 -19.01 -2.73 -2.93
C ASN A 104 -18.37 -2.48 -1.56
N THR A 105 -17.98 -1.25 -1.25
CA THR A 105 -17.52 -0.87 0.10
C THR A 105 -18.66 -0.45 1.03
N ARG A 106 -19.93 -0.53 0.60
CA ARG A 106 -21.09 0.01 1.32
C ARG A 106 -20.89 1.48 1.74
N GLN A 107 -20.27 2.27 0.85
CA GLN A 107 -19.93 3.67 1.10
C GLN A 107 -18.90 3.93 2.21
N LYS A 108 -18.27 2.89 2.77
CA LYS A 108 -17.05 3.03 3.58
C LYS A 108 -15.86 3.40 2.70
N THR A 109 -14.86 4.07 3.27
CA THR A 109 -13.76 4.67 2.49
C THR A 109 -12.42 3.98 2.78
N GLY A 110 -11.83 3.36 1.76
CA GLY A 110 -10.43 2.93 1.82
C GLY A 110 -9.52 4.02 1.28
N ARG A 111 -8.72 4.64 2.15
CA ARG A 111 -7.70 5.63 1.78
C ARG A 111 -6.39 4.92 1.45
N CYS A 112 -6.23 4.53 0.19
CA CYS A 112 -5.07 3.77 -0.27
C CYS A 112 -3.87 4.68 -0.51
N LEU A 113 -2.66 4.26 -0.12
CA LEU A 113 -1.45 4.98 -0.52
C LEU A 113 -1.34 5.09 -2.05
N GLU A 114 -1.05 6.31 -2.55
CA GLU A 114 -0.77 6.51 -3.98
C GLU A 114 0.52 5.78 -4.39
N GLY A 115 0.56 5.31 -5.63
CA GLY A 115 1.59 4.38 -6.10
C GLY A 115 3.03 4.85 -5.87
N HIS A 116 3.32 6.16 -5.97
CA HIS A 116 4.67 6.69 -5.73
C HIS A 116 4.99 6.77 -4.24
N ASP A 117 4.02 7.10 -3.40
CA ASP A 117 4.18 7.11 -1.94
C ASP A 117 4.31 5.66 -1.40
N LEU A 118 3.54 4.72 -1.94
CA LEU A 118 3.69 3.29 -1.70
C LEU A 118 5.08 2.78 -2.13
N ALA A 119 5.50 3.10 -3.35
CA ALA A 119 6.82 2.70 -3.85
C ALA A 119 7.95 3.30 -3.00
N ALA A 120 7.84 4.58 -2.61
CA ALA A 120 8.81 5.20 -1.71
C ALA A 120 8.87 4.50 -0.35
N SER A 121 7.72 4.12 0.22
CA SER A 121 7.66 3.38 1.48
C SER A 121 8.31 2.00 1.39
N LYS A 122 8.03 1.26 0.31
CA LYS A 122 8.68 -0.03 0.02
C LYS A 122 10.20 0.11 -0.15
N LEU A 123 10.66 1.15 -0.85
CA LEU A 123 12.08 1.43 -0.99
C LEU A 123 12.73 1.87 0.33
N ALA A 124 11.98 2.48 1.25
CA ALA A 124 12.49 2.73 2.59
C ALA A 124 12.81 1.40 3.30
N ALA A 125 11.94 0.39 3.24
CA ALA A 125 12.22 -0.94 3.79
C ALA A 125 13.36 -1.68 3.05
N PHE A 126 13.46 -1.49 1.72
CA PHE A 126 14.55 -1.96 0.86
C PHE A 126 14.82 -3.48 0.88
N ARG A 127 13.81 -4.31 1.19
CA ARG A 127 13.91 -5.77 1.11
C ARG A 127 13.88 -6.22 -0.35
N GLU A 128 14.34 -7.43 -0.63
CA GLU A 128 14.35 -7.99 -1.99
C GLU A 128 12.97 -7.96 -2.66
N LYS A 129 11.94 -8.46 -1.96
CA LYS A 129 10.55 -8.42 -2.44
C LYS A 129 10.03 -7.01 -2.72
N ASP A 130 10.46 -6.03 -1.93
CA ASP A 130 10.03 -4.63 -2.08
C ASP A 130 10.68 -3.99 -3.31
N ARG A 131 11.97 -4.26 -3.56
CA ARG A 131 12.67 -3.83 -4.77
C ARG A 131 12.06 -4.47 -6.02
N ALA A 132 11.74 -5.76 -5.97
CA ALA A 132 11.05 -6.46 -7.06
C ALA A 132 9.68 -5.84 -7.37
N PHE A 133 8.88 -5.56 -6.34
CA PHE A 133 7.58 -4.90 -6.48
C PHE A 133 7.71 -3.52 -7.14
N VAL A 134 8.66 -2.69 -6.68
CA VAL A 134 8.86 -1.34 -7.24
C VAL A 134 9.42 -1.40 -8.66
N ARG A 135 10.25 -2.39 -8.98
CA ARG A 135 10.71 -2.62 -10.35
C ARG A 135 9.54 -2.93 -11.29
N VAL A 136 8.59 -3.76 -10.88
CA VAL A 136 7.37 -4.03 -11.66
C VAL A 136 6.56 -2.74 -11.85
N LEU A 137 6.37 -1.93 -10.81
CA LEU A 137 5.68 -0.64 -10.95
C LEU A 137 6.33 0.29 -11.99
N LEU A 138 7.66 0.31 -12.04
CA LEU A 138 8.43 1.11 -13.00
C LEU A 138 8.34 0.52 -14.42
N ALA A 139 8.46 -0.80 -14.56
CA ALA A 139 8.39 -1.50 -15.84
C ALA A 139 7.02 -1.34 -16.51
N GLU A 140 5.95 -1.47 -15.72
CA GLU A 140 4.55 -1.32 -16.14
C GLU A 140 4.12 0.16 -16.26
N ARG A 141 5.04 1.10 -16.01
CA ARG A 141 4.80 2.56 -16.06
C ARG A 141 3.66 3.05 -15.16
N MET A 142 3.32 2.26 -14.13
CA MET A 142 2.32 2.62 -13.11
C MET A 142 2.84 3.74 -12.19
N VAL A 143 4.16 3.85 -12.07
CA VAL A 143 4.83 4.98 -11.43
C VAL A 143 5.93 5.52 -12.34
N THR A 144 6.20 6.82 -12.25
CA THR A 144 7.28 7.47 -13.01
C THR A 144 8.53 7.65 -12.13
N PRO A 145 9.74 7.39 -12.67
CA PRO A 145 10.98 7.62 -11.92
C PRO A 145 11.09 9.03 -11.36
N ARG A 146 10.73 10.05 -12.16
CA ARG A 146 10.80 11.47 -11.77
C ARG A 146 9.94 11.78 -10.54
N LYS A 147 8.67 11.35 -10.52
CA LYS A 147 7.77 11.57 -9.39
C LYS A 147 8.16 10.70 -8.18
N LEU A 148 8.65 9.48 -8.41
CA LEU A 148 9.14 8.62 -7.34
C LEU A 148 10.36 9.23 -6.64
N ILE A 149 11.32 9.74 -7.38
CA ILE A 149 12.49 10.45 -6.84
C ILE A 149 12.06 11.68 -6.03
N ALA A 150 11.06 12.43 -6.49
CA ALA A 150 10.49 13.54 -5.73
C ALA A 150 9.88 13.06 -4.40
N ARG A 151 9.22 11.89 -4.37
CA ARG A 151 8.71 11.28 -3.13
C ARG A 151 9.82 10.79 -2.21
N LEU A 152 10.87 10.17 -2.74
CA LEU A 152 12.03 9.72 -1.95
C LEU A 152 12.70 10.88 -1.19
N ARG A 153 12.73 12.09 -1.77
CA ARG A 153 13.26 13.28 -1.08
C ARG A 153 12.45 13.68 0.15
N LEU A 154 11.16 13.33 0.21
CA LEU A 154 10.24 13.60 1.31
C LEU A 154 10.26 12.51 2.40
N LEU A 155 11.01 11.42 2.21
CA LEU A 155 11.14 10.38 3.25
C LEU A 155 11.88 10.93 4.48
N PRO A 156 11.40 10.61 5.69
CA PRO A 156 12.05 10.98 6.95
C PRO A 156 13.21 10.02 7.26
N VAL A 157 14.18 9.93 6.35
CA VAL A 157 15.40 9.13 6.54
C VAL A 157 16.64 9.96 6.21
N GLU A 158 17.80 9.50 6.67
CA GLU A 158 19.08 10.18 6.44
C GLU A 158 19.33 10.53 4.97
N ALA A 159 19.96 11.68 4.74
CA ALA A 159 20.21 12.20 3.39
C ALA A 159 21.02 11.22 2.52
N GLU A 160 22.00 10.53 3.12
CA GLU A 160 22.76 9.48 2.45
C GLU A 160 21.87 8.32 1.99
N ARG A 161 20.95 7.87 2.86
CA ARG A 161 19.98 6.81 2.53
C ARG A 161 19.06 7.26 1.40
N ARG A 162 18.52 8.49 1.44
CA ARG A 162 17.75 9.05 0.31
C ARG A 162 18.56 9.06 -0.99
N GLY A 163 19.83 9.46 -0.94
CA GLY A 163 20.75 9.43 -2.08
C GLY A 163 20.93 8.03 -2.67
N ARG A 164 21.09 7.01 -1.83
CA ARG A 164 21.17 5.60 -2.29
C ARG A 164 19.88 5.15 -2.98
N LEU A 165 18.71 5.47 -2.41
CA LEU A 165 17.42 5.11 -3.00
C LEU A 165 17.19 5.79 -4.35
N VAL A 166 17.56 7.07 -4.47
CA VAL A 166 17.48 7.81 -5.75
C VAL A 166 18.37 7.17 -6.80
N ARG A 167 19.63 6.87 -6.47
CA ARG A 167 20.55 6.17 -7.40
C ARG A 167 20.01 4.82 -7.83
N TRP A 168 19.37 4.08 -6.92
CA TRP A 168 18.75 2.79 -7.26
C TRP A 168 17.59 2.96 -8.26
N VAL A 169 16.72 3.97 -8.06
CA VAL A 169 15.61 4.25 -8.99
C VAL A 169 16.16 4.67 -10.36
N ASP A 170 17.17 5.54 -10.41
CA ASP A 170 17.79 5.96 -11.66
C ASP A 170 18.42 4.79 -12.41
N ALA A 171 19.21 3.95 -11.73
CA ALA A 171 19.84 2.77 -12.33
C ALA A 171 18.80 1.78 -12.86
N THR A 172 17.77 1.48 -12.05
CA THR A 172 16.68 0.57 -12.45
C THR A 172 15.90 1.13 -13.64
N ALA A 173 15.65 2.44 -13.68
CA ALA A 173 14.92 3.07 -14.77
C ALA A 173 15.71 3.07 -16.09
N ARG A 174 17.05 3.18 -16.05
CA ARG A 174 17.90 3.04 -17.25
C ARG A 174 17.93 1.59 -17.75
N GLU A 175 18.14 0.65 -16.84
CA GLU A 175 18.15 -0.78 -17.15
C GLU A 175 16.83 -1.21 -17.83
N LEU A 176 15.68 -0.75 -17.32
CA LEU A 176 14.36 -1.04 -17.90
C LEU A 176 14.13 -0.38 -19.28
N LYS A 177 14.88 0.66 -19.62
CA LYS A 177 14.85 1.28 -20.96
C LYS A 177 15.81 0.60 -21.94
N GLY A 178 16.67 -0.30 -21.48
CA GLY A 178 17.76 -0.87 -22.28
C GLY A 178 18.94 0.08 -22.47
N GLU A 179 19.11 1.06 -21.56
CA GLU A 179 20.26 1.98 -21.46
C GLU A 179 21.28 1.45 -20.44
#